data_AF-A0A2V3DM85-F1
#
_entry.id   AF-A0A2V3DM85-F1
#
_cell.length_a   1.000
_cell.length_b   1.000
_cell.length_c   1.000
_cell.angle_alpha   90.00
_cell.angle_beta   90.00
_cell.angle_gamma   90.00
#
_symmetry.space_group_name_H-M   'P 1'
#
loop_
_entity.id
_entity.type
_entity.pdbx_description
1 polymer ?
#
loop_
_entity_poly.entity_id
_entity_poly.type
_entity_poly.pdbx_seq_one_letter_code
_entity_poly.pdbx_strand_id
1 'polypeptide(L)'
;MPHEPMAAEPSISELAARCISAAGTAHDADPASVRTGILNMAATQLPHWFRAERRTAEATAVEQMLARDDFQEQQLWAFLADDPGRLAARNKLAELLSSSLVHDIVVGSIRQGNHAPKSGTAADFGALC
;
A
#
# COMPACT_ATOMS: atom_id res chain seq x y z
N MET A 1 22.56 7.78 24.89
CA MET A 1 22.09 6.77 23.92
C MET A 1 22.18 7.42 22.55
N PRO A 2 23.01 6.94 21.61
CA PRO A 2 22.91 7.40 20.23
C PRO A 2 21.54 6.96 19.71
N HIS A 3 20.73 7.92 19.25
CA HIS A 3 19.52 7.62 18.50
C HIS A 3 19.96 6.90 17.23
N GLU A 4 19.67 5.61 17.11
CA GLU A 4 19.73 4.94 15.80
C GLU A 4 18.92 5.79 14.82
N PRO A 5 19.46 6.09 13.62
CA PRO A 5 18.69 6.81 12.63
C PRO A 5 17.46 5.96 12.35
N MET A 6 16.28 6.49 12.67
CA MET A 6 15.01 5.91 12.26
C MET A 6 15.14 5.58 10.77
N ALA A 7 15.07 4.30 10.41
CA ALA A 7 15.05 3.89 9.02
C ALA A 7 13.99 4.75 8.30
N ALA A 8 14.35 5.28 7.13
CA ALA A 8 13.46 6.12 6.35
C ALA A 8 12.10 5.41 6.19
N GLU A 9 11.01 6.14 6.38
CA GLU A 9 9.65 5.60 6.29
C GLU A 9 9.46 4.97 4.90
N PRO A 10 9.10 3.68 4.80
CA PRO A 10 8.94 3.04 3.51
C PRO A 10 7.83 3.73 2.70
N SER A 11 8.12 4.07 1.44
CA SER A 11 7.12 4.59 0.53
C SER A 11 6.35 3.46 -0.15
N ILE A 12 5.03 3.57 -0.14
CA ILE A 12 4.14 2.66 -0.87
C ILE A 12 4.34 2.84 -2.38
N SER A 13 4.54 4.07 -2.83
CA SER A 13 4.83 4.39 -4.23
C SER A 13 6.15 3.79 -4.70
N GLU A 14 7.22 3.87 -3.90
CA GLU A 14 8.50 3.24 -4.24
C GLU A 14 8.41 1.71 -4.22
N LEU A 15 7.71 1.14 -3.23
CA LEU A 15 7.46 -0.31 -3.17
C LEU A 15 6.69 -0.78 -4.41
N ALA A 16 5.64 -0.08 -4.82
CA ALA A 16 4.87 -0.38 -6.02
C ALA A 16 5.77 -0.38 -7.27
N ALA A 17 6.59 0.65 -7.46
CA ALA A 17 7.52 0.74 -8.59
C ALA A 17 8.54 -0.42 -8.60
N ARG A 18 9.08 -0.79 -7.44
CA ARG A 18 9.98 -1.93 -7.29
C ARG A 18 9.30 -3.25 -7.65
N CYS A 19 8.08 -3.48 -7.18
CA CYS A 19 7.32 -4.69 -7.48
C CYS A 19 6.97 -4.78 -8.98
N ILE A 20 6.60 -3.68 -9.63
CA ILE A 20 6.34 -3.64 -11.07
C ILE A 20 7.61 -4.00 -11.85
N SER A 21 8.74 -3.39 -11.49
CA SER A 21 10.04 -3.71 -12.11
C SER A 21 10.42 -5.18 -11.92
N ALA A 22 10.23 -5.73 -10.72
CA ALA A 22 10.55 -7.12 -10.39
C ALA A 22 9.59 -8.13 -11.04
N ALA A 23 8.35 -7.75 -11.34
CA ALA A 23 7.42 -8.60 -12.07
C ALA A 23 7.94 -8.92 -13.48
N GLY A 24 8.63 -7.97 -14.11
CA GLY A 24 9.26 -8.08 -15.42
C GLY A 24 8.39 -7.51 -16.54
N THR A 25 9.02 -7.15 -17.65
CA THR A 25 8.39 -6.42 -18.78
C THR A 25 7.30 -7.20 -19.53
N ALA A 26 7.18 -8.51 -19.29
CA ALA A 26 6.13 -9.34 -19.86
C ALA A 26 4.76 -9.11 -19.19
N HIS A 27 4.72 -8.43 -18.04
CA HIS A 27 3.52 -8.20 -17.25
C HIS A 27 3.18 -6.71 -17.24
N ASP A 28 2.07 -6.36 -17.88
CA ASP A 28 1.53 -5.01 -17.81
C ASP A 28 0.82 -4.80 -16.46
N ALA A 29 1.09 -3.68 -15.81
CA ALA A 29 0.58 -3.37 -14.48
C ALA A 29 0.29 -1.89 -14.36
N ASP A 30 -0.94 -1.55 -13.98
CA ASP A 30 -1.32 -0.19 -13.63
C ASP A 30 -0.72 0.21 -12.27
N PRO A 31 0.16 1.23 -12.21
CA PRO A 31 0.76 1.70 -10.95
C PRO A 31 -0.27 2.15 -9.92
N ALA A 32 -1.43 2.68 -10.34
CA ALA A 32 -2.49 3.05 -9.42
C ALA A 32 -3.09 1.81 -8.75
N SER A 33 -3.46 0.79 -9.53
CA SER A 33 -3.94 -0.50 -9.04
C SER A 33 -2.96 -1.17 -8.07
N VAL A 34 -1.66 -1.18 -8.37
CA VAL A 34 -0.64 -1.78 -7.48
C VAL A 34 -0.57 -1.02 -6.14
N ARG A 35 -0.55 0.32 -6.17
CA ARG A 35 -0.58 1.15 -4.95
C ARG A 35 -1.84 0.90 -4.13
N THR A 36 -3.01 0.83 -4.77
CA THR A 36 -4.27 0.48 -4.10
C THR A 36 -4.20 -0.90 -3.45
N GLY A 37 -3.59 -1.89 -4.10
CA GLY A 37 -3.37 -3.22 -3.51
C GLY A 37 -2.54 -3.17 -2.23
N ILE A 38 -1.44 -2.41 -2.23
CA ILE A 38 -0.59 -2.22 -1.05
C ILE A 38 -1.34 -1.45 0.06
N LEU A 39 -2.08 -0.40 -0.31
CA LEU A 39 -2.91 0.36 0.63
C LEU A 39 -3.98 -0.51 1.28
N ASN A 40 -4.61 -1.42 0.54
CA ASN A 40 -5.61 -2.34 1.09
C ASN A 40 -5.00 -3.30 2.11
N MET A 41 -3.75 -3.73 1.92
CA MET A 41 -3.02 -4.51 2.92
C MET A 41 -2.81 -3.68 4.20
N ALA A 42 -2.34 -2.45 4.07
CA ALA A 42 -2.19 -1.54 5.22
C ALA A 42 -3.54 -1.25 5.92
N ALA A 43 -4.60 -1.03 5.15
CA ALA A 43 -5.97 -0.78 5.64
C ALA A 43 -6.58 -1.99 6.35
N THR A 44 -6.10 -3.21 6.07
CA THR A 44 -6.51 -4.41 6.80
C THR A 44 -5.73 -4.53 8.11
N GLN A 45 -4.42 -4.31 8.06
CA GLN A 45 -3.51 -4.59 9.18
C GLN A 45 -3.53 -3.51 10.26
N LEU A 46 -3.46 -2.23 9.90
CA LEU A 46 -3.39 -1.14 10.87
C LEU A 46 -4.61 -1.09 11.81
N PRO A 47 -5.87 -1.11 11.32
CA PRO A 47 -7.02 -1.10 12.20
C PRO A 47 -7.10 -2.35 13.08
N HIS A 48 -6.63 -3.50 12.57
CA HIS A 48 -6.55 -4.73 13.35
C HIS A 48 -5.57 -4.58 14.53
N TRP A 49 -4.38 -4.04 14.30
CA TRP A 49 -3.40 -3.79 15.38
C TRP A 49 -3.94 -2.81 16.42
N PHE A 50 -4.57 -1.72 16.00
CA PHE A 50 -5.20 -0.77 16.93
C PHE A 50 -6.32 -1.43 17.75
N ARG A 51 -7.19 -2.22 17.12
CA ARG A 51 -8.25 -2.96 17.84
C ARG A 51 -7.67 -3.95 18.85
N ALA A 52 -6.58 -4.65 18.51
CA ALA A 52 -5.90 -5.56 19.43
C ALA A 52 -5.38 -4.85 20.68
N GLU A 53 -5.00 -3.58 20.56
CA GLU A 53 -4.57 -2.72 21.66
C GLU A 53 -5.74 -1.93 22.31
N ARG A 54 -6.99 -2.26 21.97
CA ARG A 54 -8.22 -1.58 22.43
C ARG A 54 -8.30 -0.09 22.06
N ARG A 55 -7.66 0.29 20.96
CA ARG A 55 -7.61 1.65 20.40
C ARG A 55 -8.59 1.83 19.23
N THR A 56 -9.88 1.67 19.52
CA THR A 56 -10.92 1.66 18.47
C THR A 56 -11.06 2.99 17.74
N ALA A 57 -10.83 4.13 18.42
CA ALA A 57 -10.91 5.44 17.79
C ALA A 57 -9.86 5.62 16.69
N GLU A 58 -8.63 5.17 16.96
CA GLU A 58 -7.52 5.19 16.02
C GLU A 58 -7.72 4.21 14.87
N ALA A 59 -8.28 3.02 15.16
CA ALA A 59 -8.66 2.07 14.11
C ALA A 59 -9.64 2.71 13.11
N THR A 60 -10.69 3.35 13.61
CA THR A 60 -11.67 4.07 12.78
C THR A 60 -11.05 5.25 12.03
N ALA A 61 -10.17 6.03 12.69
CA ALA A 61 -9.50 7.16 12.06
C ALA A 61 -8.62 6.72 10.87
N VAL A 62 -7.90 5.61 11.02
CA VAL A 62 -7.09 5.05 9.93
C VAL A 62 -7.95 4.50 8.80
N GLU A 63 -9.04 3.80 9.11
CA GLU A 63 -9.97 3.31 8.08
C GLU A 63 -10.55 4.46 7.26
N GLN A 64 -10.96 5.54 7.93
CA GLN A 64 -11.47 6.74 7.26
C GLN A 64 -10.38 7.44 6.45
N MET A 65 -9.16 7.54 6.96
CA MET A 65 -8.04 8.18 6.26
C MET A 65 -7.66 7.43 4.99
N LEU A 66 -7.56 6.10 5.05
CA LEU A 66 -7.16 5.27 3.91
C LEU A 66 -8.26 5.11 2.85
N ALA A 67 -9.52 5.31 3.22
CA ALA A 67 -10.65 5.28 2.30
C ALA A 67 -10.79 6.56 1.44
N ARG A 68 -9.97 7.60 1.70
CA ARG A 68 -10.04 8.86 0.95
C ARG A 68 -9.35 8.74 -0.41
N ASP A 69 -10.01 9.24 -1.45
CA ASP A 69 -9.44 9.31 -2.80
C ASP A 69 -8.19 10.20 -2.89
N ASP A 70 -8.08 11.20 -1.99
CA ASP A 70 -6.95 12.12 -1.89
C ASP A 70 -5.91 11.69 -0.82
N PHE A 71 -5.88 10.40 -0.47
CA PHE A 71 -4.93 9.85 0.49
C PHE A 71 -3.48 10.19 0.12
N GLN A 72 -2.70 10.61 1.13
CA GLN A 72 -1.27 10.88 1.01
C GLN A 72 -0.51 10.04 2.05
N GLU A 73 0.52 9.33 1.61
CA GLU A 73 1.34 8.45 2.47
C GLU A 73 1.90 9.19 3.69
N GLN A 74 2.30 10.46 3.52
CA GLN A 74 2.86 11.30 4.59
C GLN A 74 1.84 11.60 5.69
N GLN A 75 0.53 11.65 5.37
CA GLN A 75 -0.50 11.87 6.39
C GLN A 75 -0.62 10.67 7.32
N LEU A 76 -0.51 9.46 6.77
CA LEU A 76 -0.50 8.23 7.56
C LEU A 76 0.70 8.20 8.51
N TRP A 77 1.89 8.46 7.98
CA TRP A 77 3.11 8.46 8.79
C TRP A 77 3.10 9.53 9.89
N ALA A 78 2.61 10.73 9.57
CA ALA A 78 2.43 11.81 10.56
C ALA A 78 1.45 11.39 11.67
N PHE A 79 0.28 10.88 11.31
CA PHE A 79 -0.70 10.39 12.29
C PHE A 79 -0.13 9.31 13.21
N LEU A 80 0.69 8.41 12.66
CA LEU A 80 1.32 7.31 13.39
C LEU A 80 2.49 7.76 14.28
N ALA A 81 3.01 8.97 14.11
CA ALA A 81 4.12 9.52 14.89
C ALA A 81 3.69 10.23 16.19
N ASP A 82 2.40 10.51 16.35
CA ASP A 82 1.89 11.41 17.40
C ASP A 82 2.02 10.88 18.84
N ASP A 83 1.92 9.56 19.07
CA ASP A 83 1.93 8.99 20.42
C ASP A 83 2.55 7.59 20.52
N PRO A 84 3.00 7.15 21.72
CA PRO A 84 3.69 5.88 21.91
C PRO A 84 2.95 4.64 21.41
N GLY A 85 1.63 4.58 21.55
CA GLY A 85 0.87 3.43 21.06
C GLY A 85 0.68 3.45 19.54
N ARG A 86 0.74 4.63 18.90
CA ARG A 86 0.73 4.72 17.43
C ARG A 86 2.11 4.40 16.85
N LEU A 87 3.18 4.70 17.57
CA LEU A 87 4.55 4.32 17.19
C LEU A 87 4.71 2.79 17.07
N ALA A 88 4.02 2.00 17.90
CA ALA A 88 4.03 0.54 17.75
C ALA A 88 3.42 0.09 16.42
N ALA A 89 2.26 0.66 16.04
CA ALA A 89 1.63 0.41 14.75
C ALA A 89 2.49 0.95 13.57
N ARG A 90 3.17 2.09 13.77
CA ARG A 90 4.13 2.66 12.82
C ARG A 90 5.25 1.69 12.49
N ASN A 91 5.88 1.11 13.52
CA ASN A 91 7.00 0.19 13.36
C ASN A 91 6.54 -1.11 12.66
N LYS A 92 5.40 -1.67 13.08
CA LYS A 92 4.80 -2.85 12.42
C LYS A 92 4.49 -2.58 10.94
N LEU A 93 3.98 -1.38 10.61
CA LEU A 93 3.72 -1.00 9.23
C LEU A 93 5.03 -0.89 8.43
N ALA A 94 6.06 -0.25 8.99
CA ALA A 94 7.35 -0.11 8.33
C ALA A 94 8.00 -1.48 8.07
N GLU A 95 7.93 -2.41 9.03
CA GLU A 95 8.38 -3.79 8.87
C GLU A 95 7.59 -4.53 7.79
N LEU A 96 6.26 -4.40 7.79
CA LEU A 96 5.39 -5.00 6.79
C LEU A 96 5.75 -4.52 5.38
N LEU A 97 5.86 -3.20 5.17
CA LEU A 97 6.16 -2.62 3.87
C LEU A 97 7.61 -2.87 3.40
N SER A 98 8.54 -3.11 4.34
CA SER A 98 9.93 -3.48 4.02
C SER A 98 10.13 -4.98 3.82
N SER A 99 9.10 -5.79 4.12
CA SER A 99 9.19 -7.25 4.08
C SER A 99 9.31 -7.77 2.65
N SER A 100 10.20 -8.75 2.46
CA SER A 100 10.27 -9.53 1.22
C SER A 100 8.96 -10.27 0.95
N LEU A 101 8.20 -10.65 1.98
CA LEU A 101 6.92 -11.32 1.81
C LEU A 101 5.90 -10.44 1.09
N VAL A 102 5.77 -9.17 1.50
CA VAL A 102 4.84 -8.23 0.85
C VAL A 102 5.29 -7.98 -0.59
N HIS A 103 6.60 -7.80 -0.80
CA HIS A 103 7.16 -7.66 -2.14
C HIS A 103 6.78 -8.85 -3.03
N ASP A 104 7.02 -10.09 -2.58
CA ASP A 104 6.78 -11.29 -3.37
C ASP A 104 5.29 -11.54 -3.62
N ILE A 105 4.42 -11.23 -2.65
CA ILE A 105 2.96 -11.27 -2.82
C ILE A 105 2.52 -10.30 -3.92
N VAL A 106 2.99 -9.05 -3.89
CA VAL A 106 2.60 -8.04 -4.88
C VAL A 106 3.14 -8.42 -6.26
N VAL A 107 4.40 -8.85 -6.36
CA VAL A 107 4.99 -9.35 -7.61
C VAL A 107 4.19 -10.53 -8.17
N GLY A 108 3.82 -11.49 -7.32
CA GLY A 108 2.97 -12.63 -7.70
C GLY A 108 1.61 -12.18 -8.21
N SER A 109 0.95 -11.24 -7.53
CA SER A 109 -0.34 -10.67 -7.92
C SER A 109 -0.26 -9.95 -9.28
N ILE A 110 0.82 -9.21 -9.54
CA ILE A 110 1.07 -8.58 -10.85
C ILE A 110 1.21 -9.65 -11.93
N ARG A 111 2.01 -10.68 -11.69
CA ARG A 111 2.24 -11.77 -12.65
C ARG A 111 0.96 -12.56 -12.98
N GLN A 112 0.01 -12.60 -12.05
CA GLN A 112 -1.32 -13.19 -12.24
C GLN A 112 -2.29 -12.28 -13.03
N GLY A 113 -1.92 -11.02 -13.30
CA GLY A 113 -2.74 -10.07 -14.04
C GLY A 113 -3.76 -9.31 -13.20
N ASN A 114 -3.72 -9.43 -11.86
CA ASN A 114 -4.69 -8.76 -10.97
C ASN A 114 -4.58 -7.22 -11.00
N HIS A 115 -3.47 -6.69 -11.52
CA HIS A 115 -3.21 -5.27 -11.66
C HIS A 115 -3.13 -4.81 -13.12
N ALA A 116 -3.52 -5.67 -14.08
CA ALA A 116 -3.51 -5.29 -15.48
C ALA A 116 -4.39 -4.04 -15.70
N PRO A 117 -4.00 -3.10 -16.58
CA PRO A 117 -4.85 -1.98 -16.94
C PRO A 117 -6.20 -2.51 -17.41
N LYS A 118 -7.30 -1.83 -17.04
CA LYS A 118 -8.60 -2.14 -17.62
C LYS A 118 -8.46 -1.99 -19.13
N SER A 119 -8.47 -3.10 -19.86
CA SER A 119 -8.52 -3.09 -21.31
C SER A 119 -9.73 -2.25 -21.68
N GLY A 120 -9.47 -1.01 -22.15
CA GLY A 120 -10.49 -0.23 -22.81
C GLY A 120 -11.10 -1.14 -23.87
N THR A 121 -12.43 -1.25 -23.84
CA THR A 121 -13.25 -1.89 -24.86
C THR A 121 -12.57 -1.74 -26.21
N ALA A 122 -12.18 -2.86 -26.80
CA ALA A 122 -11.64 -2.89 -28.14
C ALA A 122 -12.62 -2.15 -29.07
N ALA A 123 -12.17 -1.01 -29.58
CA ALA A 123 -12.53 -0.44 -30.86
C ALA A 123 -13.96 -0.70 -31.37
N ASP A 124 -14.80 0.34 -31.26
CA ASP A 124 -15.87 0.66 -32.21
C ASP A 124 -15.30 1.00 -33.62
N PHE A 125 -14.38 0.19 -34.13
CA PHE A 125 -13.97 0.20 -35.53
C PHE A 125 -14.65 -0.97 -36.24
N GLY A 126 -15.93 -0.79 -36.56
CA GLY A 126 -16.71 -1.85 -37.18
C GLY A 126 -18.08 -1.44 -37.69
N ALA A 127 -18.18 -0.38 -38.50
CA ALA A 127 -19.17 -0.30 -39.60
C ALA A 127 -19.00 1.02 -40.39
N LEU A 128 -17.95 1.12 -41.19
CA LEU A 128 -18.07 1.77 -42.50
C LEU A 128 -18.41 0.65 -43.49
N CYS A 129 -19.70 0.54 -43.83
CA CYS A 129 -20.22 -0.07 -45.06
C CYS A 129 -21.45 0.76 -45.45
#